data_AF-A0A430FWT8-F1
#
_entry.id   AF-A0A430FWT8-F1
#
_cell.length_a   1.000
_cell.length_b   1.000
_cell.length_c   1.000
_cell.angle_alpha   90.00
_cell.angle_beta   90.00
_cell.angle_gamma   90.00
#
_symmetry.space_group_name_H-M   'P 1'
#
loop_
_entity.id
_entity.type
_entity.pdbx_description
1 polymer ?
#
loop_
_entity_poly.entity_id
_entity_poly.type
_entity_poly.pdbx_seq_one_letter_code
_entity_poly.pdbx_strand_id
1 'polypeptide(L)'
;MDESGRMTWDTNNAPARRPLDQLPRLASETTAQNPWPVSVLSQKFHIAVEKWPAAWICGQITEINTRRAGSAYLTVRDDFEDIAISVSGWREFAAKAAQFRQGDRVVIHGRADIWVKQTRLSFIGDDIRKIGSGGGLKEQIDELRRKLKGEGLFDADRKTPLPEFPSCIGLVCAPQARAEGDVVTNVNLRWPTVRFKIVHAHVQGPQCPPDIVAAIRRLDADPDVDVIIVARGGGAFEDLIGFSDESVVRAAAACATPLVSAIGHEDDWTLIDLAADLRASTPTDAAKRVVPDVREQMQIVEQTIRRARMRVEARVENERRLVDGYANRPSLTRPQTMLDPHQRLVDDARRRMDIGLRRIVDDASLTVEKLHASLTALSPQSTLDRGYAVVQTADGHVLTDADAVASGDRLRLTLRHGTLDATAD
;
A
#
# COMPACT_ATOMS: atom_id res chain seq x y z
N MET A 1 -5.14 -56.94 53.38
CA MET A 1 -6.17 -55.88 53.37
C MET A 1 -7.04 -56.13 54.58
N ASP A 2 -7.03 -55.22 55.54
CA ASP A 2 -8.19 -55.00 56.40
C ASP A 2 -9.15 -54.03 55.68
N GLU A 3 -10.36 -53.85 56.23
CA GLU A 3 -11.53 -53.20 55.60
C GLU A 3 -11.38 -51.70 55.25
N SER A 4 -10.17 -51.15 55.23
CA SER A 4 -9.89 -49.82 54.69
C SER A 4 -8.91 -49.79 53.52
N GLY A 5 -8.46 -50.95 53.02
CA GLY A 5 -7.66 -51.03 51.80
C GLY A 5 -6.29 -50.35 51.86
N ARG A 6 -5.81 -49.95 53.05
CA ARG A 6 -4.45 -49.44 53.26
C ARG A 6 -3.53 -50.58 53.67
N MET A 7 -2.51 -50.85 52.85
CA MET A 7 -1.38 -51.68 53.24
C MET A 7 -0.65 -50.99 54.40
N THR A 8 -0.72 -51.55 55.60
CA THR A 8 0.14 -51.19 56.71
C THR A 8 1.54 -51.74 56.44
N TRP A 9 2.49 -50.84 56.18
CA TRP A 9 3.92 -51.20 56.14
C TRP A 9 4.37 -51.44 57.57
N ASP A 10 4.62 -52.70 57.94
CA ASP A 10 5.30 -53.01 59.19
C ASP A 10 6.76 -52.55 59.08
N THR A 11 7.04 -51.35 59.61
CA THR A 11 8.34 -50.68 59.52
C THR A 11 9.44 -51.33 60.35
N ASN A 12 9.13 -52.40 61.10
CA ASN A 12 10.07 -53.05 62.01
C ASN A 12 10.90 -54.20 61.41
N ASN A 13 10.72 -54.53 60.14
CA ASN A 13 11.45 -55.63 59.50
C ASN A 13 12.19 -55.16 58.23
N ALA A 14 13.14 -54.24 58.41
CA ALA A 14 14.11 -53.97 57.37
C ALA A 14 14.89 -55.27 57.09
N PRO A 15 14.88 -55.81 55.85
CA PRO A 15 15.59 -57.04 55.57
C PRO A 15 17.09 -56.82 55.82
N ALA A 16 17.64 -57.50 56.82
CA ALA A 16 19.07 -57.57 57.05
C ALA A 16 19.78 -58.03 55.76
N ARG A 17 21.02 -57.57 55.51
CA ARG A 17 21.81 -58.01 54.34
C ARG A 17 21.96 -59.54 54.37
N ARG A 18 21.11 -60.25 53.63
CA ARG A 18 21.17 -61.70 53.47
C ARG A 18 22.30 -62.06 52.49
N PRO A 19 23.01 -63.17 52.71
CA PRO A 19 24.03 -63.63 51.77
C PRO A 19 23.38 -64.00 50.42
N LEU A 20 24.12 -63.78 49.33
CA LEU A 20 23.62 -63.83 47.94
C LEU A 20 23.06 -65.20 47.53
N ASP A 21 23.43 -66.26 48.21
CA ASP A 21 23.03 -67.66 47.99
C ASP A 21 21.60 -67.96 48.46
N GLN A 22 21.02 -67.11 49.31
CA GLN A 22 19.64 -67.26 49.83
C GLN A 22 18.61 -66.43 49.07
N LEU A 23 19.01 -65.68 48.04
CA LEU A 23 18.12 -64.85 47.24
C LEU A 23 17.51 -65.67 46.08
N PRO A 24 16.27 -65.37 45.66
CA PRO A 24 15.66 -65.98 44.47
C PRO A 24 16.57 -65.83 43.24
N ARG A 25 16.61 -66.83 42.34
CA ARG A 25 17.52 -66.79 41.19
C ARG A 25 16.90 -66.04 40.01
N LEU A 26 15.59 -66.16 39.83
CA LEU A 26 14.81 -65.53 38.77
C LEU A 26 13.88 -64.45 39.32
N ALA A 27 13.56 -63.46 38.49
CA ALA A 27 12.68 -62.36 38.89
C ALA A 27 11.26 -62.86 39.24
N SER A 28 10.79 -63.88 38.52
CA SER A 28 9.49 -64.54 38.74
C SER A 28 9.39 -65.31 40.06
N GLU A 29 10.51 -65.58 40.72
CA GLU A 29 10.56 -66.28 42.01
C GLU A 29 10.59 -65.30 43.19
N THR A 30 10.64 -63.99 42.92
CA THR A 30 10.60 -62.97 43.97
C THR A 30 9.19 -62.82 44.52
N THR A 31 9.10 -62.61 45.83
CA THR A 31 7.83 -62.34 46.52
C THR A 31 8.00 -61.16 47.46
N ALA A 32 6.90 -60.60 47.97
CA ALA A 32 6.97 -59.51 48.94
C ALA A 32 7.75 -59.92 50.22
N GLN A 33 7.72 -61.20 50.59
CA GLN A 33 8.44 -61.75 51.76
C GLN A 33 9.88 -62.17 51.44
N ASN A 34 10.24 -62.32 50.16
CA ASN A 34 11.58 -62.62 49.70
C ASN A 34 11.98 -61.78 48.47
N PRO A 35 12.13 -60.45 48.61
CA PRO A 35 12.42 -59.56 47.50
C PRO A 35 13.91 -59.54 47.16
N TRP A 36 14.24 -59.13 45.93
CA TRP A 36 15.61 -58.74 45.60
C TRP A 36 15.97 -57.38 46.20
N PRO A 37 17.16 -57.24 46.80
CA PRO A 37 17.74 -55.92 47.03
C PRO A 37 17.92 -55.16 45.71
N VAL A 38 17.79 -53.84 45.74
CA VAL A 38 17.96 -52.97 44.55
C VAL A 38 19.30 -53.21 43.85
N SER A 39 20.37 -53.52 44.60
CA SER A 39 21.68 -53.86 44.05
C SER A 39 21.65 -55.10 43.16
N VAL A 40 20.87 -56.12 43.54
CA VAL A 40 20.74 -57.38 42.78
C VAL A 40 19.94 -57.13 41.51
N LEU A 41 18.86 -56.35 41.58
CA LEU A 41 18.09 -55.95 40.40
C LEU A 41 18.96 -55.16 39.41
N SER A 42 19.72 -54.18 39.89
CA SER A 42 20.61 -53.37 39.06
C SER A 42 21.70 -54.21 38.39
N GLN A 43 22.29 -55.17 39.11
CA GLN A 43 23.23 -56.14 38.54
C GLN A 43 22.57 -57.04 37.49
N LYS A 44 21.34 -57.51 37.70
CA LYS A 44 20.60 -58.31 36.72
C LYS A 44 20.33 -57.51 35.43
N PHE A 45 19.99 -56.22 35.54
CA PHE A 45 19.86 -55.34 34.37
C PHE A 45 21.17 -55.15 33.64
N HIS A 46 22.28 -54.92 34.36
CA HIS A 46 23.59 -54.84 33.75
C HIS A 46 23.94 -56.12 32.97
N ILE A 47 23.76 -57.31 33.57
CA ILE A 47 24.01 -58.60 32.91
C ILE A 47 23.11 -58.81 31.67
N ALA A 48 21.86 -58.34 31.71
CA ALA A 48 20.94 -58.46 30.58
C ALA A 48 21.32 -57.53 29.43
N VAL A 49 21.67 -56.28 29.74
CA VAL A 49 22.04 -55.24 28.77
C VAL A 49 23.42 -55.51 28.18
N GLU A 50 24.36 -56.04 28.95
CA GLU A 50 25.70 -56.42 28.49
C GLU A 50 25.66 -57.45 27.35
N LYS A 51 24.61 -58.27 27.29
CA LYS A 51 24.40 -59.25 26.21
C LYS A 51 23.86 -58.64 24.92
N TRP A 52 23.47 -57.37 24.93
CA TRP A 52 22.98 -56.72 23.72
C TRP A 52 24.14 -56.52 22.72
N PRO A 53 23.87 -56.72 21.42
CA PRO A 53 24.89 -56.47 20.41
C PRO A 53 25.28 -54.99 20.39
N ALA A 54 26.48 -54.71 19.88
CA ALA A 54 26.90 -53.34 19.62
C ALA A 54 25.97 -52.69 18.58
N ALA A 55 25.75 -51.40 18.73
CA ALA A 55 24.86 -50.62 17.89
C ALA A 55 25.54 -49.33 17.42
N TRP A 56 25.03 -48.78 16.32
CA TRP A 56 25.32 -47.42 15.90
C TRP A 56 24.19 -46.50 16.33
N ILE A 57 24.53 -45.40 16.99
CA ILE A 57 23.59 -44.34 17.37
C ILE A 57 23.98 -43.03 16.69
N CYS A 58 23.00 -42.22 16.31
CA CYS A 58 23.22 -40.87 15.80
C CYS A 58 22.58 -39.83 16.72
N GLY A 59 23.10 -38.61 16.67
CA GLY A 59 22.50 -37.48 17.36
C GLY A 59 23.45 -36.30 17.49
N GLN A 60 22.99 -35.26 18.18
CA GLN A 60 23.76 -34.06 18.43
C GLN A 60 24.38 -34.10 19.84
N ILE A 61 25.66 -33.71 19.93
CA ILE A 61 26.36 -33.58 21.21
C ILE A 61 25.79 -32.37 21.96
N THR A 62 25.08 -32.61 23.06
CA THR A 62 24.58 -31.54 23.94
C THR A 62 25.57 -31.16 25.02
N GLU A 63 26.41 -32.10 25.45
CA GLU A 63 27.48 -31.87 26.42
C GLU A 63 28.68 -32.76 26.07
N ILE A 64 29.90 -32.25 26.24
CA ILE A 64 31.13 -33.01 26.05
C ILE A 64 32.19 -32.64 27.08
N ASN A 65 32.81 -33.66 27.68
CA ASN A 65 33.90 -33.53 28.62
C ASN A 65 35.01 -34.53 28.28
N THR A 66 36.09 -34.00 27.73
CA THR A 66 37.32 -34.72 27.35
C THR A 66 38.54 -34.22 28.14
N ARG A 67 38.33 -33.51 29.26
CA ARG A 67 39.41 -32.84 30.02
C ARG A 67 40.35 -33.80 30.74
N ARG A 68 39.89 -35.01 31.08
CA ARG A 68 40.72 -36.04 31.71
C ARG A 68 41.40 -36.87 30.63
N ALA A 69 42.73 -36.92 30.66
CA ALA A 69 43.49 -37.73 29.73
C ALA A 69 43.03 -39.20 29.80
N GLY A 70 42.59 -39.75 28.67
CA GLY A 70 42.20 -41.16 28.54
C GLY A 70 40.71 -41.48 28.73
N SER A 71 39.85 -40.51 29.05
CA SER A 71 38.39 -40.72 29.10
C SER A 71 37.60 -39.56 28.48
N ALA A 72 36.49 -39.90 27.83
CA ALA A 72 35.54 -38.95 27.28
C ALA A 72 34.14 -39.28 27.77
N TYR A 73 33.41 -38.24 28.19
CA TYR A 73 32.00 -38.32 28.55
C TYR A 73 31.24 -37.32 27.71
N LEU A 74 30.17 -37.76 27.07
CA LEU A 74 29.32 -36.93 26.21
C LEU A 74 27.86 -37.29 26.39
N THR A 75 26.99 -36.30 26.23
CA THR A 75 25.54 -36.49 26.17
C THR A 75 25.12 -36.26 24.73
N VAL A 76 24.40 -37.24 24.17
CA VAL A 76 23.92 -37.20 22.79
C VAL A 76 22.40 -37.17 22.82
N ARG A 77 21.82 -36.19 22.15
CA ARG A 77 20.37 -36.03 21.99
C ARG A 77 19.95 -36.38 20.56
N ASP A 78 18.78 -36.98 20.44
CA ASP A 78 18.13 -37.25 19.15
C ASP A 78 17.76 -35.94 18.41
N ASP A 79 17.60 -36.01 17.09
CA ASP A 79 17.28 -34.85 16.25
C ASP A 79 15.77 -34.53 16.23
N PHE A 80 14.90 -35.51 16.48
CA PHE A 80 13.46 -35.42 16.32
C PHE A 80 12.70 -35.58 17.63
N GLU A 81 13.22 -36.40 18.55
CA GLU A 81 12.60 -36.69 19.84
C GLU A 81 13.42 -36.05 20.99
N ASP A 82 12.76 -35.66 22.09
CA ASP A 82 13.46 -35.16 23.28
C ASP A 82 14.05 -36.31 24.13
N ILE A 83 14.89 -37.12 23.49
CA ILE A 83 15.55 -38.29 24.07
C ILE A 83 17.05 -38.05 24.05
N ALA A 84 17.71 -38.28 25.20
CA ALA A 84 19.15 -38.16 25.31
C ALA A 84 19.78 -39.35 26.06
N ILE A 85 20.96 -39.74 25.62
CA ILE A 85 21.74 -40.82 26.22
C ILE A 85 23.14 -40.32 26.60
N SER A 86 23.61 -40.78 27.76
CA SER A 86 24.98 -40.53 28.20
C SER A 86 25.91 -41.57 27.60
N VAL A 87 26.94 -41.10 26.91
CA VAL A 87 27.98 -41.91 26.28
C VAL A 87 29.29 -41.69 27.02
N SER A 88 30.00 -42.79 27.28
CA SER A 88 31.34 -42.75 27.84
C SER A 88 32.28 -43.63 27.02
N GLY A 89 33.56 -43.28 26.97
CA GLY A 89 34.55 -44.13 26.33
C GLY A 89 35.96 -43.80 26.79
N TRP A 90 36.89 -44.70 26.47
CA TRP A 90 38.27 -44.66 26.95
C TRP A 90 39.26 -44.81 25.79
N ARG A 91 40.52 -44.44 26.04
CA ARG A 91 41.65 -44.66 25.10
C ARG A 91 41.37 -44.08 23.71
N GLU A 92 41.20 -44.93 22.69
CA GLU A 92 41.02 -44.54 21.28
C GLU A 92 39.75 -43.71 21.06
N PHE A 93 38.63 -44.10 21.67
CA PHE A 93 37.41 -43.32 21.60
C PHE A 93 37.61 -41.93 22.19
N ALA A 94 38.28 -41.83 23.34
CA ALA A 94 38.55 -40.55 23.99
C ALA A 94 39.45 -39.63 23.15
N ALA A 95 40.45 -40.21 22.48
CA ALA A 95 41.31 -39.48 21.54
C ALA A 95 40.53 -38.94 20.33
N LYS A 96 39.66 -39.76 19.73
CA LYS A 96 38.77 -39.33 18.65
C LYS A 96 37.73 -38.30 19.11
N ALA A 97 37.15 -38.48 20.29
CA ALA A 97 36.15 -37.57 20.85
C ALA A 97 36.71 -36.16 21.13
N ALA A 98 38.03 -36.03 21.37
CA ALA A 98 38.67 -34.74 21.64
C ALA A 98 38.61 -33.74 20.47
N GLN A 99 38.37 -34.21 19.24
CA GLN A 99 38.24 -33.34 18.06
C GLN A 99 36.84 -32.72 17.89
N PHE A 100 35.86 -33.17 18.69
CA PHE A 100 34.47 -32.73 18.61
C PHE A 100 34.17 -31.61 19.59
N ARG A 101 33.12 -30.82 19.29
CA ARG A 101 32.61 -29.76 20.15
C ARG A 101 31.13 -29.98 20.44
N GLN A 102 30.65 -29.31 21.49
CA GLN A 102 29.22 -29.20 21.74
C GLN A 102 28.51 -28.63 20.51
N GLY A 103 27.40 -29.25 20.12
CA GLY A 103 26.64 -28.93 18.92
C GLY A 103 27.01 -29.74 17.68
N ASP A 104 28.15 -30.46 17.67
CA ASP A 104 28.49 -31.35 16.55
C ASP A 104 27.52 -32.54 16.49
N ARG A 105 27.14 -32.92 15.27
CA ARG A 105 26.38 -34.14 15.00
C ARG A 105 27.33 -35.31 14.80
N VAL A 106 27.03 -36.42 15.46
CA VAL A 106 27.93 -37.57 15.52
C VAL A 106 27.19 -38.89 15.34
N VAL A 107 27.90 -39.85 14.76
CA VAL A 107 27.54 -41.27 14.72
C VAL A 107 28.53 -42.01 15.61
N ILE A 108 28.01 -42.73 16.60
CA ILE A 108 28.80 -43.43 17.61
C ILE A 108 28.50 -44.92 17.55
N HIS A 109 29.54 -45.74 17.51
CA HIS A 109 29.44 -47.18 17.69
C HIS A 109 29.79 -47.54 19.12
N GLY A 110 29.07 -48.51 19.67
CA GLY A 110 29.31 -48.95 21.04
C GLY A 110 28.30 -49.95 21.55
N ARG A 111 28.36 -50.22 22.84
CA ARG A 111 27.44 -51.14 23.53
C ARG A 111 26.66 -50.41 24.60
N ALA A 112 25.42 -50.84 24.81
CA ALA A 112 24.64 -50.38 25.94
C ALA A 112 25.27 -50.90 27.25
N ASP A 113 25.19 -50.09 28.29
CA ASP A 113 25.65 -50.41 29.63
C ASP A 113 24.68 -49.86 30.68
N ILE A 114 24.76 -50.37 31.91
CA ILE A 114 24.02 -49.87 33.07
C ILE A 114 25.02 -49.34 34.10
N TRP A 115 24.89 -48.07 34.46
CA TRP A 115 25.61 -47.53 35.60
C TRP A 115 24.99 -48.05 36.91
N VAL A 116 25.53 -49.17 37.43
CA VAL A 116 24.97 -49.96 38.54
C VAL A 116 24.69 -49.13 39.81
N LYS A 117 25.44 -48.05 40.08
CA LYS A 117 25.22 -47.19 41.26
C LYS A 117 23.90 -46.41 41.22
N GLN A 118 23.43 -46.06 40.02
CA GLN A 118 22.21 -45.27 39.81
C GLN A 118 21.16 -46.02 38.97
N THR A 119 21.48 -47.22 38.48
CA THR A 119 20.63 -48.00 37.56
C THR A 119 20.20 -47.16 36.36
N ARG A 120 21.13 -46.38 35.80
CA ARG A 120 20.90 -45.54 34.61
C ARG A 120 21.49 -46.21 33.37
N LEU A 121 20.73 -46.25 32.28
CA LEU A 121 21.22 -46.74 31.00
C LEU A 121 22.21 -45.73 30.39
N SER A 122 23.33 -46.25 29.94
CA SER A 122 24.41 -45.50 29.31
C SER A 122 24.90 -46.26 28.08
N PHE A 123 25.76 -45.60 27.31
CA PHE A 123 26.39 -46.18 26.14
C PHE A 123 27.90 -46.12 26.29
N ILE A 124 28.58 -47.23 26.06
CA ILE A 124 30.04 -47.29 26.02
C ILE A 124 30.46 -47.23 24.55
N GLY A 125 31.02 -46.09 24.15
CA GLY A 125 31.47 -45.84 22.80
C GLY A 125 32.88 -46.41 22.54
N ASP A 126 33.06 -47.00 21.36
CA ASP A 126 34.36 -47.47 20.85
C ASP A 126 34.78 -46.73 19.57
N ASP A 127 33.84 -46.23 18.77
CA ASP A 127 34.09 -45.37 17.61
C ASP A 127 33.17 -44.15 17.61
N ILE A 128 33.69 -43.01 17.15
CA ILE A 128 32.93 -41.77 17.00
C ILE A 128 33.34 -41.08 15.70
N ARG A 129 32.33 -40.75 14.90
CA ARG A 129 32.49 -40.14 13.59
C ARG A 129 31.63 -38.89 13.49
N LYS A 130 32.17 -37.86 12.84
CA LYS A 130 31.38 -36.67 12.53
C LYS A 130 30.37 -37.04 11.47
N ILE A 131 29.11 -36.72 11.72
CA ILE A 131 28.12 -36.63 10.65
C ILE A 131 28.55 -35.38 9.86
N GLY A 132 29.29 -35.59 8.76
CA GLY A 132 29.87 -34.52 7.94
C GLY A 132 31.38 -34.63 7.64
N SER A 133 31.97 -35.83 7.67
CA SER A 133 33.31 -36.08 7.09
C SER A 133 33.28 -37.06 5.92
N GLY A 134 32.11 -37.24 5.31
CA GLY A 134 31.94 -38.07 4.13
C GLY A 134 30.50 -38.04 3.62
N GLY A 135 30.23 -37.20 2.64
CA GLY A 135 29.15 -37.39 1.66
C GLY A 135 27.72 -37.34 2.19
N GLY A 136 27.44 -36.48 3.17
CA GLY A 136 26.04 -36.20 3.51
C GLY A 136 25.34 -35.56 2.31
N LEU A 137 24.13 -36.00 1.99
CA LEU A 137 23.33 -35.42 0.91
C LEU A 137 23.20 -33.89 1.01
N LYS A 138 23.08 -33.37 2.25
CA LYS A 138 23.03 -31.93 2.50
C LYS A 138 24.32 -31.21 2.12
N GLU A 139 25.48 -31.83 2.38
CA GLU A 139 26.79 -31.28 1.98
C GLU A 139 26.95 -31.28 0.46
N GLN A 140 26.47 -32.33 -0.21
CA GLN A 140 26.45 -32.42 -1.68
C GLN A 140 25.58 -31.31 -2.28
N ILE A 141 24.40 -31.05 -1.71
CA ILE A 141 23.53 -29.94 -2.12
C ILE A 141 24.21 -28.59 -1.87
N ASP A 142 24.89 -28.41 -0.72
CA ASP A 142 25.59 -27.16 -0.41
C ASP A 142 26.83 -26.91 -1.29
N GLU A 143 27.55 -27.95 -1.66
CA GLU A 143 28.65 -27.89 -2.62
C GLU A 143 28.12 -27.57 -4.03
N LEU A 144 27.05 -28.24 -4.46
CA LEU A 144 26.40 -27.96 -5.73
C LEU A 144 25.85 -26.54 -5.78
N ARG A 145 25.23 -26.06 -4.69
CA ARG A 145 24.78 -24.66 -4.56
C ARG A 145 25.93 -23.69 -4.77
N ARG A 146 27.08 -23.92 -4.13
CA ARG A 146 28.26 -23.05 -4.28
C ARG A 146 28.80 -23.08 -5.71
N LYS A 147 28.86 -24.26 -6.34
CA LYS A 147 29.27 -24.43 -7.73
C LYS A 147 28.37 -23.64 -8.69
N LEU A 148 27.06 -23.87 -8.64
CA LEU A 148 26.08 -23.23 -9.54
C LEU A 148 25.96 -21.71 -9.28
N LYS A 149 26.13 -21.29 -8.03
CA LYS A 149 26.25 -19.86 -7.69
C LYS A 149 27.50 -19.23 -8.31
N GLY A 150 28.63 -19.92 -8.30
CA GLY A 150 29.86 -19.46 -8.93
C GLY A 150 29.76 -19.33 -10.46
N GLU A 151 28.87 -20.12 -11.08
CA GLU A 151 28.51 -20.03 -12.50
C GLU A 151 27.45 -18.95 -12.80
N GLY A 152 26.93 -18.26 -11.77
CA GLY A 152 25.93 -17.20 -11.92
C GLY A 152 24.53 -17.69 -12.28
N LEU A 153 24.19 -18.97 -12.04
CA LEU A 153 22.85 -19.50 -12.38
C LEU A 153 21.72 -18.96 -11.48
N PHE A 154 22.06 -18.28 -10.39
CA PHE A 154 21.10 -17.71 -9.43
C PHE A 154 21.08 -16.17 -9.47
N ASP A 155 21.79 -15.56 -10.42
CA ASP A 155 21.94 -14.11 -10.48
C ASP A 155 20.61 -13.45 -10.89
N ALA A 156 20.26 -12.37 -10.19
CA ALA A 156 18.99 -11.67 -10.41
C ALA A 156 18.87 -11.10 -11.82
N ASP A 157 19.99 -10.70 -12.44
CA ASP A 157 20.03 -10.12 -13.78
C ASP A 157 19.68 -11.13 -14.90
N ARG A 158 19.67 -12.43 -14.59
CA ARG A 158 19.28 -13.49 -15.52
C ARG A 158 17.81 -13.88 -15.41
N LYS A 159 17.10 -13.37 -14.39
CA LYS A 159 15.71 -13.73 -14.15
C LYS A 159 14.78 -12.94 -15.06
N THR A 160 13.83 -13.63 -15.65
CA THR A 160 12.83 -13.06 -16.57
C THR A 160 11.60 -12.60 -15.78
N PRO A 161 11.13 -11.34 -15.96
CA PRO A 161 9.93 -10.87 -15.28
C PRO A 161 8.69 -11.64 -15.76
N LEU A 162 7.75 -11.86 -14.84
CA LEU A 162 6.48 -12.51 -15.15
C LEU A 162 5.60 -11.61 -16.03
N PRO A 163 4.85 -12.19 -16.98
CA PRO A 163 3.86 -11.45 -17.75
C PRO A 163 2.74 -10.96 -16.83
N GLU A 164 2.28 -9.73 -17.03
CA GLU A 164 1.22 -9.13 -16.21
C GLU A 164 -0.15 -9.83 -16.42
N PHE A 165 -0.41 -10.28 -17.66
CA PHE A 165 -1.66 -10.94 -18.05
C PHE A 165 -1.37 -12.22 -18.86
N PRO A 166 -1.02 -13.35 -18.20
CA PRO A 166 -0.77 -14.60 -18.91
C PRO A 166 -2.05 -15.14 -19.55
N SER A 167 -1.95 -15.59 -20.79
CA SER A 167 -3.01 -16.24 -21.57
C SER A 167 -2.95 -17.76 -21.48
N CYS A 168 -1.75 -18.34 -21.28
CA CYS A 168 -1.58 -19.76 -21.00
C CYS A 168 -0.52 -20.00 -19.91
N ILE A 169 -0.85 -20.89 -18.98
CA ILE A 169 0.05 -21.37 -17.93
C ILE A 169 0.43 -22.82 -18.24
N GLY A 170 1.73 -23.08 -18.28
CA GLY A 170 2.28 -24.43 -18.26
C GLY A 170 2.35 -24.93 -16.82
N LEU A 171 1.84 -26.11 -16.51
CA LEU A 171 1.88 -26.67 -15.16
C LEU A 171 2.57 -28.04 -15.16
N VAL A 172 3.62 -28.16 -14.36
CA VAL A 172 4.31 -29.42 -14.11
C VAL A 172 3.96 -29.91 -12.71
N CYS A 173 3.29 -31.05 -12.62
CA CYS A 173 2.88 -31.65 -11.35
C CYS A 173 2.69 -33.16 -11.49
N ALA A 174 2.62 -33.89 -10.38
CA ALA A 174 2.25 -35.30 -10.41
C ALA A 174 0.78 -35.48 -10.86
N PRO A 175 0.45 -36.59 -11.53
CA PRO A 175 -0.92 -36.86 -11.95
C PRO A 175 -1.84 -36.99 -10.73
N GLN A 176 -3.03 -36.38 -10.78
CA GLN A 176 -4.02 -36.38 -9.70
C GLN A 176 -3.52 -35.77 -8.36
N ALA A 177 -2.43 -35.00 -8.39
CA ALA A 177 -1.92 -34.35 -7.19
C ALA A 177 -2.85 -33.23 -6.72
N ARG A 178 -3.01 -33.08 -5.40
CA ARG A 178 -3.72 -31.95 -4.81
C ARG A 178 -3.20 -30.60 -5.30
N ALA A 179 -1.88 -30.51 -5.54
CA ALA A 179 -1.23 -29.31 -6.05
C ALA A 179 -1.79 -28.85 -7.42
N GLU A 180 -2.19 -29.79 -8.29
CA GLU A 180 -2.81 -29.47 -9.58
C GLU A 180 -4.15 -28.76 -9.37
N GLY A 181 -5.02 -29.36 -8.57
CA GLY A 181 -6.33 -28.81 -8.24
C GLY A 181 -6.23 -27.46 -7.52
N ASP A 182 -5.27 -27.31 -6.61
CA ASP A 182 -5.03 -26.07 -5.87
C ASP A 182 -4.61 -24.93 -6.84
N VAL A 183 -3.67 -25.17 -7.76
CA VAL A 183 -3.25 -24.14 -8.75
C VAL A 183 -4.40 -23.80 -9.69
N VAL A 184 -4.99 -24.80 -10.35
CA VAL A 184 -6.01 -24.59 -11.38
C VAL A 184 -7.25 -23.90 -10.81
N THR A 185 -7.70 -24.32 -9.62
CA THR A 185 -8.88 -23.71 -8.98
C THR A 185 -8.62 -22.27 -8.57
N ASN A 186 -7.50 -21.99 -7.91
CA ASN A 186 -7.19 -20.62 -7.46
C ASN A 186 -6.96 -19.67 -8.62
N VAL A 187 -6.31 -20.13 -9.68
CA VAL A 187 -6.14 -19.35 -10.90
C VAL A 187 -7.50 -19.08 -11.57
N ASN A 188 -8.35 -20.09 -11.77
CA ASN A 188 -9.66 -19.89 -12.40
C ASN A 188 -10.58 -18.97 -11.60
N LEU A 189 -10.48 -18.96 -10.27
CA LEU A 189 -11.23 -18.04 -9.42
C LEU A 189 -10.78 -16.58 -9.58
N ARG A 190 -9.49 -16.34 -9.85
CA ARG A 190 -8.91 -14.99 -9.97
C ARG A 190 -8.85 -14.48 -11.40
N TRP A 191 -8.60 -15.36 -12.36
CA TRP A 191 -8.38 -15.04 -13.78
C TRP A 191 -8.92 -16.16 -14.70
N PRO A 192 -10.24 -16.24 -14.90
CA PRO A 192 -10.89 -17.39 -15.56
C PRO A 192 -10.61 -17.54 -17.07
N THR A 193 -9.95 -16.58 -17.70
CA THR A 193 -9.68 -16.58 -19.15
C THR A 193 -8.40 -17.34 -19.53
N VAL A 194 -7.61 -17.77 -18.56
CA VAL A 194 -6.32 -18.44 -18.80
C VAL A 194 -6.50 -19.90 -19.19
N ARG A 195 -5.66 -20.34 -20.12
CA ARG A 195 -5.58 -21.75 -20.54
C ARG A 195 -4.49 -22.48 -19.76
N PHE A 196 -4.67 -23.78 -19.56
CA PHE A 196 -3.65 -24.63 -18.93
C PHE A 196 -3.09 -25.65 -19.92
N LYS A 197 -1.76 -25.79 -19.94
CA LYS A 197 -1.06 -26.92 -20.56
C LYS A 197 -0.36 -27.70 -19.45
N ILE A 198 -0.96 -28.81 -19.04
CA ILE A 198 -0.47 -29.62 -17.91
C ILE A 198 0.42 -30.74 -18.45
N VAL A 199 1.64 -30.86 -17.91
CA VAL A 199 2.55 -31.96 -18.17
C VAL A 199 2.79 -32.70 -16.88
N HIS A 200 2.34 -33.96 -16.84
CA HIS A 200 2.54 -34.80 -15.66
C HIS A 200 3.96 -35.34 -15.62
N ALA A 201 4.58 -35.24 -14.44
CA ALA A 201 5.95 -35.69 -14.17
C ALA A 201 6.03 -36.35 -12.80
N HIS A 202 6.99 -37.26 -12.60
CA HIS A 202 7.29 -37.75 -11.26
C HIS A 202 7.86 -36.59 -10.42
N VAL A 203 7.25 -36.32 -9.26
CA VAL A 203 7.67 -35.25 -8.34
C VAL A 203 8.46 -35.77 -7.14
N GLN A 204 8.72 -37.08 -7.10
CA GLN A 204 9.48 -37.77 -6.06
C GLN A 204 10.17 -39.00 -6.64
N GLY A 205 11.22 -39.47 -5.96
CA GLY A 205 11.98 -40.64 -6.37
C GLY A 205 12.96 -40.41 -7.53
N PRO A 206 13.64 -41.48 -8.00
CA PRO A 206 14.76 -41.37 -8.94
C PRO A 206 14.37 -40.92 -10.35
N GLN A 207 13.10 -41.04 -10.73
CA GLN A 207 12.59 -40.55 -12.02
C GLN A 207 12.24 -39.06 -12.01
N CYS A 208 12.30 -38.40 -10.85
CA CYS A 208 11.94 -36.98 -10.74
C CYS A 208 12.83 -36.06 -11.60
N PRO A 209 14.18 -36.10 -11.50
CA PRO A 209 15.03 -35.22 -12.31
C PRO A 209 14.82 -35.32 -13.83
N PRO A 210 14.87 -36.51 -14.48
CA PRO A 210 14.72 -36.60 -15.93
C PRO A 210 13.33 -36.17 -16.41
N ASP A 211 12.27 -36.49 -15.67
CA ASP A 211 10.90 -36.11 -16.03
C ASP A 211 10.66 -34.61 -15.91
N ILE A 212 11.14 -33.98 -14.83
CA ILE A 212 11.00 -32.53 -14.65
C ILE A 212 11.76 -31.78 -15.75
N VAL A 213 12.98 -32.22 -16.10
CA VAL A 213 13.74 -31.62 -17.22
C VAL A 213 12.99 -31.75 -18.54
N ALA A 214 12.42 -32.94 -18.82
CA ALA A 214 11.64 -33.15 -20.04
C ALA A 214 10.37 -32.29 -20.06
N ALA A 215 9.68 -32.16 -18.92
CA ALA A 215 8.47 -31.35 -18.79
C ALA A 215 8.74 -29.85 -18.98
N ILE A 216 9.79 -29.31 -18.34
CA ILE A 216 10.21 -27.91 -18.50
C ILE A 216 10.53 -27.64 -19.97
N ARG A 217 11.39 -28.45 -20.60
CA ARG A 217 11.77 -28.27 -22.02
C ARG A 217 10.58 -28.35 -22.97
N ARG A 218 9.62 -29.24 -22.69
CA ARG A 218 8.41 -29.38 -23.52
C ARG A 218 7.54 -28.13 -23.45
N LEU A 219 7.38 -27.54 -22.27
CA LEU A 219 6.58 -26.33 -22.07
C LEU A 219 7.31 -25.07 -22.56
N ASP A 220 8.63 -24.99 -22.38
CA ASP A 220 9.47 -23.88 -22.86
C ASP A 220 9.55 -23.82 -24.39
N ALA A 221 9.48 -24.99 -25.07
CA ALA A 221 9.43 -25.06 -26.53
C ALA A 221 8.05 -24.67 -27.12
N ASP A 222 7.02 -24.51 -26.29
CA ASP A 222 5.66 -24.23 -26.73
C ASP A 222 5.38 -22.72 -26.72
N PRO A 223 5.19 -22.07 -27.89
CA PRO A 223 5.05 -20.62 -27.98
C PRO A 223 3.75 -20.07 -27.40
N ASP A 224 2.76 -20.94 -27.10
CA ASP A 224 1.54 -20.48 -26.44
C ASP A 224 1.73 -20.31 -24.92
N VAL A 225 2.78 -20.86 -24.32
CA VAL A 225 2.98 -20.88 -22.87
C VAL A 225 3.70 -19.61 -22.42
N ASP A 226 3.02 -18.77 -21.64
CA ASP A 226 3.56 -17.48 -21.18
C ASP A 226 4.35 -17.60 -19.87
N VAL A 227 4.07 -18.65 -19.08
CA VAL A 227 4.69 -18.90 -17.76
C VAL A 227 4.57 -20.37 -17.40
N ILE A 228 5.61 -20.92 -16.77
CA ILE A 228 5.67 -22.32 -16.33
C ILE A 228 5.66 -22.37 -14.80
N ILE A 229 4.80 -23.19 -14.22
CA ILE A 229 4.75 -23.46 -12.79
C ILE A 229 5.18 -24.90 -12.56
N VAL A 230 6.23 -25.10 -11.75
CA VAL A 230 6.62 -26.41 -11.24
C VAL A 230 6.07 -26.54 -9.82
N ALA A 231 5.07 -27.39 -9.65
CA ALA A 231 4.33 -27.51 -8.39
C ALA A 231 4.47 -28.91 -7.78
N ARG A 232 4.67 -28.94 -6.46
CA ARG A 232 4.62 -30.15 -5.66
C ARG A 232 3.59 -29.97 -4.53
N GLY A 233 2.87 -31.04 -4.20
CA GLY A 233 2.05 -31.10 -2.99
C GLY A 233 2.89 -31.32 -1.73
N GLY A 234 2.23 -31.45 -0.58
CA GLY A 234 2.90 -31.79 0.67
C GLY A 234 3.61 -33.16 0.63
N GLY A 235 4.63 -33.32 1.46
CA GLY A 235 5.36 -34.58 1.67
C GLY A 235 6.69 -34.33 2.39
N ALA A 236 7.49 -35.37 2.60
CA ALA A 236 8.72 -35.26 3.36
C ALA A 236 9.78 -34.45 2.60
N PHE A 237 10.73 -33.87 3.35
CA PHE A 237 11.90 -33.19 2.78
C PHE A 237 12.72 -34.11 1.86
N GLU A 238 12.78 -35.40 2.20
CA GLU A 238 13.50 -36.44 1.45
C GLU A 238 12.98 -36.61 0.02
N ASP A 239 11.74 -36.23 -0.24
CA ASP A 239 11.19 -36.28 -1.59
C ASP A 239 11.54 -35.03 -2.41
N LEU A 240 12.05 -33.95 -1.77
CA LEU A 240 12.46 -32.70 -2.44
C LEU A 240 13.82 -32.80 -3.14
N ILE A 241 14.56 -33.87 -2.88
CA ILE A 241 15.95 -34.04 -3.33
C ILE A 241 16.07 -33.94 -4.85
N GLY A 242 15.10 -34.50 -5.58
CA GLY A 242 15.08 -34.48 -7.05
C GLY A 242 15.07 -33.06 -7.64
N PHE A 243 14.54 -32.08 -6.92
CA PHE A 243 14.49 -30.68 -7.34
C PHE A 243 15.79 -29.91 -7.06
N SER A 244 16.74 -30.53 -6.37
CA SER A 244 18.10 -30.02 -6.17
C SER A 244 19.13 -30.71 -7.08
N ASP A 245 18.69 -31.51 -8.05
CA ASP A 245 19.57 -32.11 -9.04
C ASP A 245 20.13 -31.07 -10.01
N GLU A 246 21.42 -31.19 -10.37
CA GLU A 246 22.10 -30.25 -11.25
C GLU A 246 21.40 -30.10 -12.62
N SER A 247 20.86 -31.18 -13.18
CA SER A 247 20.21 -31.16 -14.48
C SER A 247 18.90 -30.36 -14.46
N VAL A 248 18.13 -30.46 -13.37
CA VAL A 248 16.88 -29.73 -13.16
C VAL A 248 17.16 -28.23 -13.02
N VAL A 249 18.16 -27.87 -12.19
CA VAL A 249 18.53 -26.47 -11.97
C VAL A 249 19.02 -25.82 -13.25
N ARG A 250 19.83 -26.52 -14.04
CA ARG A 250 20.29 -26.04 -15.35
C ARG A 250 19.16 -25.91 -16.37
N ALA A 251 18.18 -26.81 -16.35
CA ALA A 251 17.01 -26.70 -17.22
C ALA A 251 16.15 -25.49 -16.85
N ALA A 252 15.94 -25.22 -15.56
CA ALA A 252 15.22 -24.04 -15.11
C ALA A 252 15.96 -22.74 -15.46
N ALA A 253 17.27 -22.65 -15.21
CA ALA A 253 18.06 -21.46 -15.50
C ALA A 253 18.29 -21.17 -17.00
N ALA A 254 18.01 -22.15 -17.87
CA ALA A 254 18.10 -22.02 -19.33
C ALA A 254 16.74 -21.80 -20.00
N CYS A 255 15.65 -21.82 -19.22
CA CYS A 255 14.29 -21.62 -19.70
C CYS A 255 14.12 -20.19 -20.23
N ALA A 256 13.56 -20.04 -21.42
CA ALA A 256 13.24 -18.73 -21.99
C ALA A 256 11.90 -18.20 -21.46
N THR A 257 10.95 -19.11 -21.26
CA THR A 257 9.66 -18.82 -20.62
C THR A 257 9.85 -18.66 -19.10
N PRO A 258 9.27 -17.62 -18.46
CA PRO A 258 9.38 -17.42 -17.01
C PRO A 258 8.94 -18.65 -16.20
N LEU A 259 9.78 -19.10 -15.28
CA LEU A 259 9.56 -20.28 -14.45
C LEU A 259 9.32 -19.92 -12.99
N VAL A 260 8.24 -20.47 -12.43
CA VAL A 260 7.83 -20.34 -11.04
C VAL A 260 7.99 -21.68 -10.32
N SER A 261 8.78 -21.68 -9.25
CA SER A 261 8.89 -22.84 -8.37
C SER A 261 7.86 -22.74 -7.24
N ALA A 262 7.07 -23.80 -7.05
CA ALA A 262 6.00 -23.91 -6.06
C ALA A 262 6.07 -25.26 -5.33
N ILE A 263 7.26 -25.60 -4.82
CA ILE A 263 7.60 -26.96 -4.37
C ILE A 263 7.62 -27.10 -2.84
N GLY A 264 8.16 -26.12 -2.10
CA GLY A 264 8.49 -26.25 -0.68
C GLY A 264 7.85 -25.20 0.24
N HIS A 265 7.77 -25.50 1.54
CA HIS A 265 7.35 -24.56 2.58
C HIS A 265 8.45 -23.55 2.93
N GLU A 266 8.20 -22.60 3.84
CA GLU A 266 9.09 -21.45 4.07
C GLU A 266 10.55 -21.81 4.44
N ASP A 267 10.78 -22.96 5.07
CA ASP A 267 12.09 -23.35 5.61
C ASP A 267 12.90 -24.32 4.72
N ASP A 268 12.26 -24.93 3.71
CA ASP A 268 12.88 -25.96 2.86
C ASP A 268 13.18 -25.40 1.45
N TRP A 269 14.39 -24.87 1.26
CA TRP A 269 14.82 -24.31 -0.03
C TRP A 269 15.49 -25.38 -0.89
N THR A 270 14.97 -25.55 -2.11
CA THR A 270 15.58 -26.40 -3.14
C THR A 270 16.42 -25.56 -4.10
N LEU A 271 17.34 -26.18 -4.84
CA LEU A 271 18.17 -25.42 -5.78
C LEU A 271 17.38 -24.88 -6.97
N ILE A 272 16.29 -25.54 -7.40
CA ILE A 272 15.39 -24.99 -8.41
C ILE A 272 14.69 -23.71 -7.93
N ASP A 273 14.39 -23.57 -6.63
CA ASP A 273 13.82 -22.31 -6.08
C ASP A 273 14.75 -21.11 -6.28
N LEU A 274 16.06 -21.36 -6.27
CA LEU A 274 17.07 -20.32 -6.48
C LEU A 274 17.21 -19.95 -7.95
N ALA A 275 17.12 -20.95 -8.85
CA ALA A 275 17.21 -20.76 -10.29
C ALA A 275 15.93 -20.23 -10.94
N ALA A 276 14.76 -20.52 -10.37
CA ALA A 276 13.48 -20.02 -10.86
C ALA A 276 13.41 -18.49 -10.82
N ASP A 277 12.66 -17.91 -11.75
CA ASP A 277 12.43 -16.46 -11.82
C ASP A 277 11.62 -15.98 -10.62
N LEU A 278 10.68 -16.81 -10.16
CA LEU A 278 9.88 -16.57 -8.99
C LEU A 278 9.80 -17.82 -8.11
N ARG A 279 10.04 -17.67 -6.81
CA ARG A 279 9.71 -18.69 -5.81
C ARG A 279 8.36 -18.38 -5.18
N ALA A 280 7.44 -19.33 -5.20
CA ALA A 280 6.19 -19.33 -4.44
C ALA A 280 6.27 -20.33 -3.27
N SER A 281 5.70 -19.97 -2.12
CA SER A 281 5.77 -20.81 -0.91
C SER A 281 4.82 -22.02 -0.93
N THR A 282 3.82 -22.00 -1.81
CA THR A 282 2.84 -23.07 -1.99
C THR A 282 2.28 -23.04 -3.41
N PRO A 283 1.66 -24.13 -3.89
CA PRO A 283 0.92 -24.11 -5.16
C PRO A 283 -0.17 -23.01 -5.20
N THR A 284 -0.84 -22.75 -4.08
CA THR A 284 -1.83 -21.66 -3.95
C THR A 284 -1.19 -20.27 -4.01
N ASP A 285 -0.01 -20.08 -3.42
CA ASP A 285 0.76 -18.83 -3.54
C ASP A 285 1.20 -18.58 -4.99
N ALA A 286 1.61 -19.63 -5.69
CA ALA A 286 1.98 -19.53 -7.10
C ALA A 286 0.81 -19.02 -7.95
N ALA A 287 -0.38 -19.58 -7.75
CA ALA A 287 -1.60 -19.11 -8.41
C ALA A 287 -1.85 -17.61 -8.14
N LYS A 288 -1.65 -17.14 -6.92
CA LYS A 288 -1.88 -15.73 -6.57
C LYS A 288 -0.86 -14.77 -7.19
N ARG A 289 0.36 -15.23 -7.42
CA ARG A 289 1.46 -14.37 -7.91
C ARG A 289 1.62 -14.38 -9.41
N VAL A 290 1.16 -15.45 -10.07
CA VAL A 290 1.23 -15.59 -11.53
C VAL A 290 0.09 -14.87 -12.24
N VAL A 291 -1.11 -14.81 -11.66
CA VAL A 291 -2.25 -14.13 -12.29
C VAL A 291 -2.76 -12.94 -11.47
N PRO A 292 -3.23 -11.87 -12.14
CA PRO A 292 -3.89 -10.75 -11.47
C PRO A 292 -5.27 -11.15 -10.94
N ASP A 293 -5.88 -10.28 -10.14
CA ASP A 293 -7.26 -10.45 -9.68
C ASP A 293 -8.24 -9.74 -10.62
N VAL A 294 -9.13 -10.48 -11.26
CA VAL A 294 -10.14 -9.93 -12.18
C VAL A 294 -11.03 -8.88 -11.52
N ARG A 295 -11.32 -9.01 -10.21
CA ARG A 295 -12.16 -8.05 -9.49
C ARG A 295 -11.45 -6.73 -9.28
N GLU A 296 -10.16 -6.78 -8.96
CA GLU A 296 -9.32 -5.59 -8.83
C GLU A 296 -9.20 -4.87 -10.19
N GLN A 297 -8.94 -5.61 -11.27
CA GLN A 297 -8.85 -5.03 -12.61
C GLN A 297 -10.18 -4.39 -13.06
N MET A 298 -11.31 -5.05 -12.82
CA MET A 298 -12.63 -4.49 -13.09
C MET A 298 -12.89 -3.20 -12.29
N GLN A 299 -12.49 -3.16 -11.02
CA GLN A 299 -12.60 -1.94 -10.20
C GLN A 299 -11.77 -0.78 -10.76
N ILE A 300 -10.53 -1.05 -11.21
CA ILE A 300 -9.67 -0.04 -11.84
C ILE A 300 -10.33 0.52 -13.11
N VAL A 301 -10.90 -0.35 -13.95
CA VAL A 301 -11.61 0.05 -15.17
C VAL A 301 -12.84 0.90 -14.84
N GLU A 302 -13.68 0.45 -13.91
CA GLU A 302 -14.89 1.18 -13.50
C GLU A 302 -14.57 2.57 -12.91
N GLN A 303 -13.55 2.65 -12.05
CA GLN A 303 -13.10 3.92 -11.49
C GLN A 303 -12.56 4.86 -12.58
N THR A 304 -11.83 4.33 -13.56
CA THR A 304 -11.29 5.11 -14.66
C THR A 304 -12.40 5.63 -15.58
N ILE A 305 -13.38 4.79 -15.92
CA ILE A 305 -14.58 5.20 -16.66
C ILE A 305 -15.35 6.30 -15.90
N ARG A 306 -15.55 6.14 -14.60
CA ARG A 306 -16.24 7.14 -13.76
C ARG A 306 -15.50 8.48 -13.77
N ARG A 307 -14.17 8.47 -13.59
CA ARG A 307 -13.34 9.68 -13.65
C ARG A 307 -13.40 10.36 -15.03
N ALA A 308 -13.33 9.57 -16.10
CA ALA A 308 -13.44 10.08 -17.46
C ALA A 308 -14.79 10.77 -17.70
N ARG A 309 -15.90 10.14 -17.30
CA ARG A 309 -17.25 10.72 -17.40
C ARG A 309 -17.37 12.04 -16.65
N MET A 310 -16.96 12.09 -15.39
CA MET A 310 -16.99 13.33 -14.60
C MET A 310 -16.21 14.47 -15.25
N ARG A 311 -15.07 14.18 -15.89
CA ARG A 311 -14.26 15.19 -16.58
C ARG A 311 -14.93 15.70 -17.86
N VAL A 312 -15.54 14.80 -18.63
CA VAL A 312 -16.30 15.18 -19.83
C VAL A 312 -17.53 16.01 -19.46
N GLU A 313 -18.30 15.59 -18.46
CA GLU A 313 -19.47 16.32 -17.96
C GLU A 313 -19.09 17.71 -17.46
N ALA A 314 -18.06 17.81 -16.62
CA ALA A 314 -17.58 19.09 -16.11
C ALA A 314 -17.11 20.02 -17.23
N ARG A 315 -16.45 19.48 -18.26
CA ARG A 315 -16.01 20.26 -19.43
C ARG A 315 -17.22 20.78 -20.22
N VAL A 316 -18.18 19.91 -20.55
CA VAL A 316 -19.40 20.30 -21.28
C VAL A 316 -20.17 21.36 -20.51
N GLU A 317 -20.32 21.18 -19.20
CA GLU A 317 -21.04 22.13 -18.35
C GLU A 317 -20.31 23.48 -18.26
N ASN A 318 -18.98 23.47 -18.22
CA ASN A 318 -18.20 24.71 -18.25
C ASN A 318 -18.35 25.45 -19.58
N GLU A 319 -18.31 24.73 -20.71
CA GLU A 319 -18.53 25.34 -22.03
C GLU A 319 -19.95 25.89 -22.17
N ARG A 320 -20.96 25.18 -21.66
CA ARG A 320 -22.35 25.69 -21.62
C ARG A 320 -22.45 27.00 -20.85
N ARG A 321 -21.89 27.05 -19.63
CA ARG A 321 -21.85 28.29 -18.83
C ARG A 321 -21.12 29.44 -19.54
N LEU A 322 -20.05 29.14 -20.27
CA LEU A 322 -19.31 30.14 -21.03
C LEU A 322 -20.18 30.72 -22.15
N VAL A 323 -20.86 29.85 -22.92
CA VAL A 323 -21.80 30.26 -23.98
C VAL A 323 -22.97 31.05 -23.40
N ASP A 324 -23.58 30.60 -22.31
CA ASP A 324 -24.65 31.32 -21.63
C ASP A 324 -24.18 32.68 -21.11
N GLY A 325 -22.94 32.76 -20.63
CA GLY A 325 -22.30 34.01 -20.21
C GLY A 325 -22.11 34.99 -21.36
N TYR A 326 -21.72 34.53 -22.54
CA TYR A 326 -21.67 35.36 -23.74
C TYR A 326 -23.05 35.79 -24.20
N ALA A 327 -24.00 34.85 -24.29
CA ALA A 327 -25.37 35.12 -24.73
C ALA A 327 -26.07 36.15 -23.84
N ASN A 328 -25.80 36.12 -22.52
CA ASN A 328 -26.41 37.03 -21.56
C ASN A 328 -25.59 38.29 -21.25
N ARG A 329 -24.46 38.50 -21.94
CA ARG A 329 -23.59 39.66 -21.68
C ARG A 329 -24.36 40.97 -21.94
N PRO A 330 -24.35 41.95 -21.01
CA PRO A 330 -25.09 43.22 -21.17
C PRO A 330 -24.75 43.98 -22.45
N SER A 331 -23.53 43.85 -22.96
CA SER A 331 -23.10 44.44 -24.23
C SER A 331 -23.81 43.86 -25.46
N LEU A 332 -24.33 42.63 -25.37
CA LEU A 332 -25.08 41.95 -26.44
C LEU A 332 -26.59 41.98 -26.17
N THR A 333 -27.02 41.88 -24.92
CA THR A 333 -28.46 41.90 -24.56
C THR A 333 -29.05 43.30 -24.42
N ARG A 334 -28.24 44.31 -24.08
CA ARG A 334 -28.67 45.72 -23.95
C ARG A 334 -27.63 46.68 -24.54
N PRO A 335 -27.23 46.53 -25.82
CA PRO A 335 -26.19 47.37 -26.44
C PRO A 335 -26.44 48.87 -26.30
N GLN A 336 -27.71 49.29 -26.27
CA GLN A 336 -28.14 50.68 -26.08
C GLN A 336 -27.68 51.30 -24.75
N THR A 337 -27.36 50.52 -23.72
CA THR A 337 -26.82 51.07 -22.45
C THR A 337 -25.49 51.80 -22.63
N MET A 338 -24.73 51.48 -23.69
CA MET A 338 -23.53 52.23 -24.05
C MET A 338 -23.84 53.66 -24.54
N LEU A 339 -25.08 53.91 -25.00
CA LEU A 339 -25.54 55.21 -25.47
C LEU A 339 -26.16 56.05 -24.34
N ASP A 340 -26.51 55.46 -23.20
CA ASP A 340 -27.14 56.18 -22.08
C ASP A 340 -26.33 57.42 -21.63
N PRO A 341 -24.99 57.38 -21.47
CA PRO A 341 -24.23 58.57 -21.09
C PRO A 341 -24.28 59.67 -22.17
N HIS A 342 -24.30 59.29 -23.44
CA HIS A 342 -24.38 60.22 -24.56
C HIS A 342 -25.76 60.87 -24.66
N GLN A 343 -26.82 60.08 -24.47
CA GLN A 343 -28.19 60.59 -24.40
C GLN A 343 -28.35 61.58 -23.24
N ARG A 344 -27.86 61.24 -22.05
CA ARG A 344 -27.85 62.16 -20.89
C ARG A 344 -27.10 63.45 -21.18
N LEU A 345 -25.94 63.37 -21.85
CA LEU A 345 -25.16 64.55 -22.20
C LEU A 345 -25.91 65.47 -23.16
N VAL A 346 -26.61 64.91 -24.15
CA VAL A 346 -27.46 65.67 -25.08
C VAL A 346 -28.64 66.30 -24.34
N ASP A 347 -29.30 65.55 -23.46
CA ASP A 347 -30.45 66.05 -22.69
C ASP A 347 -30.07 67.19 -21.74
N ASP A 348 -28.92 67.07 -21.06
CA ASP A 348 -28.36 68.12 -20.20
C ASP A 348 -27.92 69.35 -21.00
N ALA A 349 -27.27 69.16 -22.14
CA ALA A 349 -26.91 70.26 -23.03
C ALA A 349 -28.16 71.00 -23.52
N ARG A 350 -29.20 70.26 -23.91
CA ARG A 350 -30.49 70.83 -24.34
C ARG A 350 -31.17 71.62 -23.22
N ARG A 351 -31.16 71.09 -21.99
CA ARG A 351 -31.72 71.76 -20.81
C ARG A 351 -30.96 73.06 -20.50
N ARG A 352 -29.63 73.02 -20.51
CA ARG A 352 -28.78 74.21 -20.30
C ARG A 352 -29.02 75.28 -21.36
N MET A 353 -29.17 74.86 -22.62
CA MET A 353 -29.48 75.76 -23.72
C MET A 353 -30.85 76.43 -23.54
N ASP A 354 -31.90 75.67 -23.20
CA ASP A 354 -33.25 76.22 -22.96
C ASP A 354 -33.25 77.26 -21.83
N ILE A 355 -32.62 76.94 -20.69
CA ILE A 355 -32.48 77.88 -19.57
C ILE A 355 -31.72 79.15 -20.00
N GLY A 356 -30.61 78.98 -20.75
CA GLY A 356 -29.82 80.10 -21.24
C GLY A 356 -30.59 81.01 -22.20
N LEU A 357 -31.32 80.43 -23.15
CA LEU A 357 -32.13 81.16 -24.12
C LEU A 357 -33.28 81.92 -23.46
N ARG A 358 -34.01 81.28 -22.53
CA ARG A 358 -35.07 81.95 -21.78
C ARG A 358 -34.55 83.16 -21.03
N ARG A 359 -33.42 83.02 -20.33
CA ARG A 359 -32.79 84.14 -19.61
C ARG A 359 -32.42 85.30 -20.54
N ILE A 360 -31.90 85.02 -21.73
CA ILE A 360 -31.58 86.07 -22.72
C ILE A 360 -32.85 86.82 -23.14
N VAL A 361 -33.94 86.09 -23.41
CA VAL A 361 -35.23 86.68 -23.81
C VAL A 361 -35.85 87.48 -22.66
N ASP A 362 -35.79 86.96 -21.43
CA ASP A 362 -36.30 87.64 -20.24
C ASP A 362 -35.53 88.94 -19.96
N ASP A 363 -34.19 88.89 -20.02
CA ASP A 363 -33.32 90.08 -19.82
C ASP A 363 -33.58 91.14 -20.91
N ALA A 364 -33.75 90.72 -22.17
CA ALA A 364 -34.08 91.62 -23.26
C ALA A 364 -35.48 92.24 -23.08
N SER A 365 -36.47 91.45 -22.66
CA SER A 365 -37.84 91.91 -22.43
C SER A 365 -37.89 92.91 -21.27
N LEU A 366 -37.22 92.61 -20.16
CA LEU A 366 -37.07 93.53 -19.02
C LEU A 366 -36.36 94.83 -19.42
N THR A 367 -35.37 94.76 -20.32
CA THR A 367 -34.69 95.95 -20.83
C THR A 367 -35.65 96.82 -21.64
N VAL A 368 -36.45 96.21 -22.50
CA VAL A 368 -37.49 96.92 -23.28
C VAL A 368 -38.53 97.55 -22.36
N GLU A 369 -39.03 96.81 -21.37
CA GLU A 369 -39.99 97.32 -20.38
C GLU A 369 -39.44 98.51 -19.59
N LYS A 370 -38.18 98.43 -19.14
CA LYS A 370 -37.50 99.54 -18.44
C LYS A 370 -37.37 100.77 -19.32
N LEU A 371 -36.88 100.60 -20.55
CA LEU A 371 -36.76 101.70 -21.51
C LEU A 371 -38.12 102.34 -21.79
N HIS A 372 -39.17 101.54 -21.94
CA HIS A 372 -40.54 102.02 -22.13
C HIS A 372 -41.06 102.79 -20.90
N ALA A 373 -40.81 102.29 -19.69
CA ALA A 373 -41.17 102.97 -18.46
C ALA A 373 -40.41 104.29 -18.29
N SER A 374 -39.11 104.34 -18.62
CA SER A 374 -38.31 105.57 -18.59
C SER A 374 -38.81 106.60 -19.62
N LEU A 375 -39.13 106.17 -20.85
CA LEU A 375 -39.72 107.04 -21.87
C LEU A 375 -41.06 107.61 -21.41
N THR A 376 -41.90 106.79 -20.78
CA THR A 376 -43.21 107.22 -20.25
C THR A 376 -43.04 108.20 -19.09
N ALA A 377 -42.11 107.94 -18.16
CA ALA A 377 -41.88 108.79 -16.99
C ALA A 377 -41.29 110.16 -17.34
N LEU A 378 -40.47 110.24 -18.39
CA LEU A 378 -39.85 111.49 -18.87
C LEU A 378 -40.72 112.22 -19.90
N SER A 379 -41.90 111.68 -20.24
CA SER A 379 -42.79 112.28 -21.23
C SER A 379 -43.49 113.52 -20.66
N PRO A 380 -43.33 114.71 -21.27
CA PRO A 380 -44.08 115.91 -20.91
C PRO A 380 -45.60 115.69 -20.96
N GLN A 381 -46.05 114.80 -21.85
CA GLN A 381 -47.46 114.40 -21.97
C GLN A 381 -47.97 113.69 -20.72
N SER A 382 -47.14 112.88 -20.03
CA SER A 382 -47.54 112.20 -18.79
C SER A 382 -47.81 113.20 -17.66
N THR A 383 -47.03 114.29 -17.62
CA THR A 383 -47.26 115.40 -16.68
C THR A 383 -48.57 116.13 -16.98
N LEU A 384 -48.88 116.35 -18.25
CA LEU A 384 -50.16 116.95 -18.69
C LEU A 384 -51.37 116.02 -18.40
N ASP A 385 -51.23 114.71 -18.60
CA ASP A 385 -52.28 113.71 -18.33
C ASP A 385 -52.66 113.64 -16.83
N ARG A 386 -51.72 113.98 -15.93
CA ARG A 386 -51.97 114.05 -14.47
C ARG A 386 -52.76 115.30 -14.05
N GLY A 387 -53.13 116.17 -14.99
CA GLY A 387 -53.94 117.36 -14.73
C GLY A 387 -53.15 118.64 -14.46
N TYR A 388 -51.82 118.62 -14.67
CA TYR A 388 -51.01 119.83 -14.65
C TYR A 388 -51.06 120.54 -16.00
N ALA A 389 -50.89 121.86 -15.98
CA ALA A 389 -50.77 122.69 -17.17
C ALA A 389 -49.33 123.18 -17.31
N VAL A 390 -48.80 123.24 -18.53
CA VAL A 390 -47.58 123.99 -18.81
C VAL A 390 -47.98 125.42 -19.13
N VAL A 391 -47.62 126.35 -18.25
CA VAL A 391 -47.89 127.78 -18.42
C VAL A 391 -46.73 128.40 -19.20
N GLN A 392 -47.03 129.14 -20.26
CA GLN A 392 -46.06 129.85 -21.07
C GLN A 392 -46.42 131.33 -21.20
N THR A 393 -45.43 132.19 -21.40
CA THR A 393 -45.67 133.58 -21.82
C THR A 393 -46.22 133.64 -23.24
N ALA A 394 -46.73 134.80 -23.66
CA ALA A 394 -47.15 135.04 -25.05
C ALA A 394 -46.05 134.70 -26.09
N ASP A 395 -44.78 134.82 -25.69
CA ASP A 395 -43.61 134.52 -26.53
C ASP A 395 -43.17 133.03 -26.48
N GLY A 396 -43.91 132.18 -25.76
CA GLY A 396 -43.70 130.72 -25.74
C GLY A 396 -42.70 130.21 -24.69
N HIS A 397 -42.20 131.05 -23.79
CA HIS A 397 -41.28 130.64 -22.72
C HIS A 397 -42.06 130.04 -21.55
N VAL A 398 -41.64 128.88 -21.03
CA VAL A 398 -42.28 128.21 -19.89
C VAL A 398 -42.06 129.02 -18.61
N LEU A 399 -43.14 129.32 -17.92
CA LEU A 399 -43.14 130.02 -16.64
C LEU A 399 -43.02 129.01 -15.51
N THR A 400 -41.96 129.15 -14.73
CA THR A 400 -41.67 128.29 -13.56
C THR A 400 -41.76 129.04 -12.24
N ASP A 401 -41.88 130.37 -12.28
CA ASP A 401 -41.92 131.27 -11.12
C ASP A 401 -43.10 132.23 -11.27
N ALA A 402 -43.85 132.44 -10.18
CA ALA A 402 -45.05 133.27 -10.18
C ALA A 402 -44.73 134.76 -10.23
N ASP A 403 -43.60 135.18 -9.67
CA ASP A 403 -43.18 136.60 -9.64
C ASP A 403 -42.75 137.13 -11.01
N ALA A 404 -42.61 136.25 -12.00
CA ALA A 404 -42.25 136.58 -13.37
C ALA A 404 -43.44 137.06 -14.22
N VAL A 405 -44.64 137.14 -13.65
CA VAL A 405 -45.87 137.54 -14.35
C VAL A 405 -46.47 138.78 -13.67
N ALA A 406 -46.73 139.83 -14.44
CA ALA A 406 -47.42 141.02 -13.94
C ALA A 406 -48.93 140.96 -14.25
N SER A 407 -49.74 141.63 -13.43
CA SER A 407 -51.17 141.80 -13.70
C SER A 407 -51.39 142.46 -15.06
N GLY A 408 -52.20 141.83 -15.90
CA GLY A 408 -52.46 142.16 -17.30
C GLY A 408 -51.73 141.31 -18.34
N ASP A 409 -50.75 140.48 -17.94
CA ASP A 409 -49.96 139.68 -18.88
C ASP A 409 -50.74 138.51 -19.47
N ARG A 410 -50.58 138.29 -20.79
CA ARG A 410 -51.17 137.17 -21.51
C ARG A 410 -50.32 135.90 -21.36
N LEU A 411 -50.96 134.85 -20.87
CA LEU A 411 -50.41 133.53 -20.63
C LEU A 411 -51.04 132.52 -21.58
N ARG A 412 -50.25 131.56 -22.05
CA ARG A 412 -50.73 130.38 -22.78
C ARG A 412 -50.59 129.16 -21.90
N LEU A 413 -51.71 128.50 -21.63
CA LEU A 413 -51.79 127.29 -20.83
C LEU A 413 -51.96 126.09 -21.76
N THR A 414 -50.96 125.22 -21.79
CA THR A 414 -51.06 123.92 -22.48
C THR A 414 -51.55 122.87 -21.49
N LEU A 415 -52.70 122.26 -21.79
CA LEU A 415 -53.31 121.21 -20.98
C LEU A 415 -53.14 119.84 -21.64
N ARG A 416 -53.64 118.79 -20.99
CA ARG A 416 -53.73 117.43 -21.54
C ARG A 416 -54.17 117.39 -23.01
N HIS A 417 -55.19 118.17 -23.32
CA HIS A 417 -55.71 118.34 -24.68
C HIS A 417 -55.94 119.82 -24.96
N GLY A 418 -55.21 120.33 -25.94
CA GLY A 418 -55.36 121.70 -26.41
C GLY A 418 -54.61 122.74 -25.58
N THR A 419 -54.65 123.96 -26.10
CA THR A 419 -54.06 125.15 -25.49
C THR A 419 -55.14 126.19 -25.31
N LEU A 420 -55.11 126.93 -24.21
CA LEU A 420 -55.99 128.06 -23.98
C LEU A 420 -55.18 129.27 -23.54
N ASP A 421 -55.65 130.46 -23.88
CA ASP A 421 -55.04 131.71 -23.46
C ASP A 421 -55.75 132.23 -22.19
N ALA A 422 -54.98 132.73 -21.23
CA ALA A 422 -55.44 133.35 -20.00
C ALA A 422 -54.73 134.68 -19.78
N THR A 423 -55.26 135.53 -18.90
CA THR A 423 -54.62 136.78 -18.50
C THR A 423 -54.42 136.74 -17.00
N ALA A 424 -53.25 137.15 -16.49
CA ALA A 424 -53.02 137.27 -15.05
C ALA A 424 -53.73 138.51 -14.52
N ASP A 425 -54.54 138.38 -13.45
CA ASP A 425 -55.24 139.49 -12.80
C ASP A 425 -54.51 139.97 -11.55
#